data_AF-K2BQA2-F1
#
_entry.id   AF-K2BQA2-F1
#
_cell.length_a   1.000
_cell.length_b   1.000
_cell.length_c   1.000
_cell.angle_alpha   90.00
_cell.angle_beta   90.00
_cell.angle_gamma   90.00
#
_symmetry.space_group_name_H-M   'P 1'
#
loop_
_entity.id
_entity.type
_entity.pdbx_description
1 polymer ?
#
loop_
_entity_poly.entity_id
_entity_poly.type
_entity_poly.pdbx_seq_one_letter_code
_entity_poly.pdbx_strand_id
1 'polypeptide(L)'
;MCACKKICNFLKKTPSFILHNLHWIASLLFIIGILLFLVWIFGIWEKDGLESASGSIFIAATLLFGLYSYQNDIAIRNSEFYMKIIIKYFKNSVKLIQDSGNNNIQWHAAIRYLQTVEDLLPRLSERSHREIYITDYVNTAYSISHIIDSIDSFKFFYGIANYNNKTEMDLYEESTPAKLGSCSRIDPAFLLFLAAFIEKAGRIEYSNRGKGDSLIDSMDTEYFKKPTKDYRTDDLFSCVIIKDYIRSYEGCRDLKPHA
;
A
#
# COMPACT_ATOMS: atom_id res chain seq x y z
N MET A 1 30.18 -21.91 -9.23
CA MET A 1 29.57 -20.55 -9.11
C MET A 1 28.36 -20.28 -10.03
N CYS A 2 28.26 -20.88 -11.23
CA CYS A 2 27.15 -20.59 -12.17
C CYS A 2 25.79 -21.23 -11.81
N ALA A 3 25.79 -22.41 -11.17
CA ALA A 3 24.58 -23.15 -10.81
C ALA A 3 23.77 -22.49 -9.67
N CYS A 4 24.41 -22.05 -8.58
CA CYS A 4 23.72 -21.35 -7.49
C CYS A 4 23.05 -20.06 -7.96
N LYS A 5 23.69 -19.31 -8.88
CA LYS A 5 23.11 -18.07 -9.43
C LYS A 5 21.88 -18.36 -10.30
N LYS A 6 21.90 -19.47 -11.06
CA LYS A 6 20.73 -19.93 -11.84
C LYS A 6 19.59 -20.42 -10.93
N ILE A 7 19.91 -21.17 -9.89
CA ILE A 7 18.93 -21.63 -8.89
C ILE A 7 18.30 -20.42 -8.19
N CYS A 8 19.09 -19.46 -7.68
CA CYS A 8 18.54 -18.23 -7.08
C CYS A 8 17.69 -17.41 -8.04
N ASN A 9 18.06 -17.30 -9.32
CA ASN A 9 17.25 -16.58 -10.32
C ASN A 9 15.95 -17.30 -10.70
N PHE A 10 15.97 -18.63 -10.76
CA PHE A 10 14.76 -19.44 -10.95
C PHE A 10 13.82 -19.25 -9.74
N LEU A 11 14.37 -19.34 -8.53
CA LEU A 11 13.66 -19.16 -7.27
C LEU A 11 13.02 -17.78 -7.10
N LYS A 12 13.69 -16.71 -7.58
CA LYS A 12 13.11 -15.35 -7.60
C LYS A 12 11.90 -15.19 -8.51
N LYS A 13 11.73 -16.08 -9.49
CA LYS A 13 10.64 -16.04 -10.46
C LYS A 13 9.52 -17.02 -10.14
N THR A 14 9.67 -17.85 -9.10
CA THR A 14 8.70 -18.89 -8.78
C THR A 14 7.45 -18.27 -8.11
N PRO A 15 6.24 -18.47 -8.65
CA PRO A 15 5.00 -17.97 -8.06
C PRO A 15 4.76 -18.49 -6.64
N SER A 16 4.11 -17.68 -5.78
CA SER A 16 3.81 -17.99 -4.37
C SER A 16 3.00 -19.29 -4.17
N PHE A 17 2.13 -19.65 -5.12
CA PHE A 17 1.38 -20.91 -5.09
C PHE A 17 2.30 -22.15 -5.14
N ILE A 18 3.38 -22.10 -5.92
CA ILE A 18 4.38 -23.18 -5.99
C ILE A 18 5.14 -23.29 -4.65
N LEU A 19 5.33 -22.17 -3.96
CA LEU A 19 6.04 -22.11 -2.68
C LEU A 19 5.24 -22.73 -1.53
N HIS A 20 3.93 -22.46 -1.46
CA HIS A 20 3.04 -23.10 -0.48
C HIS A 20 3.01 -24.62 -0.68
N ASN A 21 2.94 -25.07 -1.93
CA ASN A 21 3.03 -26.49 -2.26
C ASN A 21 4.42 -27.08 -1.95
N LEU A 22 5.50 -26.29 -1.99
CA LEU A 22 6.85 -26.75 -1.70
C LEU A 22 7.02 -27.22 -0.24
N HIS A 23 6.41 -26.50 0.71
CA HIS A 23 6.40 -26.92 2.11
C HIS A 23 5.68 -28.25 2.28
N TRP A 24 4.48 -28.38 1.70
CA TRP A 24 3.71 -29.64 1.74
C TRP A 24 4.44 -30.81 1.08
N ILE A 25 5.10 -30.57 -0.06
CA ILE A 25 5.92 -31.57 -0.74
C ILE A 25 7.12 -31.97 0.12
N ALA A 26 7.81 -31.01 0.75
CA ALA A 26 8.93 -31.29 1.65
C ALA A 26 8.49 -32.09 2.88
N SER A 27 7.37 -31.72 3.51
CA SER A 27 6.79 -32.45 4.64
C SER A 27 6.37 -33.88 4.25
N LEU A 28 5.75 -34.04 3.08
CA LEU A 28 5.37 -35.35 2.57
C LEU A 28 6.59 -36.24 2.30
N LEU A 29 7.64 -35.69 1.65
CA LEU A 29 8.89 -36.40 1.42
C LEU A 29 9.56 -36.79 2.73
N PHE A 30 9.53 -35.92 3.74
CA PHE A 30 10.06 -36.22 5.07
C PHE A 30 9.32 -37.38 5.74
N ILE A 31 7.98 -37.41 5.65
CA ILE A 31 7.15 -38.53 6.15
C ILE A 31 7.47 -39.84 5.40
N ILE A 32 7.57 -39.79 4.07
CA ILE A 32 7.94 -40.95 3.25
C ILE A 32 9.34 -41.46 3.63
N GLY A 33 10.30 -40.55 3.84
CA GLY A 33 11.65 -40.88 4.29
C GLY A 33 11.65 -41.59 5.64
N ILE A 34 10.88 -41.11 6.61
CA ILE A 34 10.71 -41.75 7.92
C ILE A 34 10.12 -43.15 7.77
N LEU A 35 9.05 -43.31 6.98
CA LEU A 35 8.41 -44.61 6.79
C LEU A 35 9.36 -45.64 6.18
N LEU A 36 10.14 -45.26 5.15
CA LEU A 36 11.13 -46.14 4.52
C LEU A 36 12.27 -46.49 5.48
N PHE A 37 12.70 -45.54 6.30
CA PHE A 37 13.72 -45.75 7.33
C PHE A 37 13.24 -46.71 8.42
N LEU A 38 11.99 -46.59 8.86
CA LEU A 38 11.40 -47.52 9.84
C LEU A 38 11.26 -48.94 9.26
N VAL A 39 10.80 -49.08 8.01
CA VAL A 39 10.73 -50.38 7.31
C VAL A 39 12.10 -51.05 7.23
N TRP A 40 13.16 -50.27 7.01
CA TRP A 40 14.53 -50.73 7.01
C TRP A 40 15.00 -51.17 8.41
N ILE A 41 14.86 -50.30 9.44
CA ILE A 41 15.31 -50.60 10.82
C ILE A 41 14.63 -51.85 11.39
N PHE A 42 13.34 -52.04 11.14
CA PHE A 42 12.60 -53.18 11.65
C PHE A 42 12.78 -54.47 10.82
N GLY A 43 13.66 -54.45 9.81
CA GLY A 43 13.97 -55.63 9.00
C GLY A 43 12.78 -56.17 8.21
N ILE A 44 11.74 -55.35 7.98
CA ILE A 44 10.53 -55.76 7.25
C ILE A 44 10.87 -56.00 5.77
N TRP A 45 11.91 -55.33 5.25
CA TRP A 45 12.41 -55.49 3.88
C TRP A 45 13.94 -55.32 3.84
N GLU A 46 14.68 -56.42 3.80
CA GLU A 46 16.13 -56.42 3.55
C GLU A 46 16.41 -56.21 2.05
N LYS A 47 16.58 -54.95 1.66
CA LYS A 47 17.17 -54.58 0.36
C LYS A 47 18.19 -53.48 0.58
N ASP A 48 19.42 -53.70 0.09
CA ASP A 48 20.56 -52.77 0.17
C ASP A 48 20.27 -51.37 -0.41
N GLY A 49 19.20 -51.21 -1.21
CA GLY A 49 18.79 -49.92 -1.78
C GLY A 49 17.89 -49.07 -0.88
N LEU A 50 17.34 -49.61 0.21
CA LEU A 50 16.32 -48.91 1.03
C LEU A 50 16.94 -47.80 1.90
N GLU A 51 18.13 -48.06 2.46
CA GLU A 51 18.90 -47.06 3.21
C GLU A 51 19.30 -45.88 2.31
N SER A 52 19.88 -46.18 1.14
CA SER A 52 20.27 -45.16 0.15
C SER A 52 19.09 -44.34 -0.37
N ALA A 53 17.93 -44.97 -0.59
CA ALA A 53 16.71 -44.29 -1.00
C ALA A 53 16.18 -43.36 0.10
N SER A 54 16.14 -43.82 1.36
CA SER A 54 15.70 -42.99 2.49
C SER A 54 16.62 -41.78 2.71
N GLY A 55 17.94 -41.97 2.64
CA GLY A 55 18.93 -40.89 2.73
C GLY A 55 18.77 -39.86 1.60
N SER A 56 18.56 -40.32 0.36
CA SER A 56 18.31 -39.43 -0.79
C SER A 56 17.03 -38.62 -0.63
N ILE A 57 15.97 -39.22 -0.08
CA ILE A 57 14.70 -38.53 0.20
C ILE A 57 14.88 -37.48 1.31
N PHE A 58 15.62 -37.78 2.38
CA PHE A 58 15.92 -36.80 3.43
C PHE A 58 16.73 -35.61 2.91
N ILE A 59 17.72 -35.85 2.05
CA ILE A 59 18.50 -34.78 1.41
C ILE A 59 17.58 -33.91 0.54
N ALA A 60 16.72 -34.52 -0.27
CA ALA A 60 15.77 -33.79 -1.11
C ALA A 60 14.76 -32.96 -0.28
N ALA A 61 14.20 -33.53 0.79
CA ALA A 61 13.28 -32.84 1.69
C ALA A 61 13.96 -31.65 2.40
N THR A 62 15.20 -31.84 2.87
CA THR A 62 15.99 -30.79 3.54
C THR A 62 16.33 -29.65 2.58
N LEU A 63 16.69 -29.96 1.33
CA LEU A 63 16.93 -28.96 0.30
C LEU A 63 15.66 -28.15 0.00
N LEU A 64 14.51 -28.80 -0.19
CA LEU A 64 13.24 -28.12 -0.44
C LEU A 64 12.81 -27.25 0.75
N PHE A 65 12.96 -27.74 1.98
CA PHE A 65 12.65 -26.98 3.19
C PHE A 65 13.60 -25.78 3.38
N GLY A 66 14.89 -25.96 3.12
CA GLY A 66 15.88 -24.88 3.16
C GLY A 66 15.60 -23.79 2.11
N LEU A 67 15.18 -24.19 0.91
CA LEU A 67 14.76 -23.27 -0.14
C LEU A 67 13.49 -22.49 0.24
N TYR A 68 12.49 -23.18 0.78
CA TYR A 68 11.28 -22.56 1.31
C TYR A 68 11.62 -21.53 2.39
N SER A 69 12.41 -21.93 3.39
CA SER A 69 12.81 -21.06 4.51
C SER A 69 13.57 -19.83 4.02
N TYR A 70 14.51 -20.00 3.09
CA TYR A 70 15.28 -18.89 2.51
C TYR A 70 14.39 -17.89 1.77
N GLN A 71 13.40 -18.36 0.99
CA GLN A 71 12.46 -17.47 0.31
C GLN A 71 11.53 -16.74 1.27
N ASN A 72 11.02 -17.44 2.29
CA ASN A 72 10.17 -16.85 3.31
C ASN A 72 10.90 -15.72 4.05
N ASP A 73 12.16 -15.96 4.43
CA ASP A 73 13.04 -14.96 5.05
C ASP A 73 13.31 -13.76 4.13
N ILE A 74 13.45 -13.96 2.81
CA ILE A 74 13.48 -12.85 1.85
C ILE A 74 12.17 -12.07 1.83
N ALA A 75 11.01 -12.76 1.82
CA ALA A 75 9.70 -12.11 1.78
C ALA A 75 9.49 -11.24 3.03
N ILE A 76 9.77 -11.79 4.23
CA ILE A 76 9.71 -11.06 5.50
C ILE A 76 10.59 -9.82 5.46
N ARG A 77 11.87 -9.94 5.09
CA ARG A 77 12.79 -8.80 5.02
C ARG A 77 12.34 -7.73 4.03
N ASN A 78 11.84 -8.14 2.86
CA ASN A 78 11.32 -7.20 1.88
C ASN A 78 10.09 -6.47 2.44
N SER A 79 9.17 -7.20 3.07
CA SER A 79 7.99 -6.63 3.70
C SER A 79 8.37 -5.63 4.79
N GLU A 80 9.37 -5.94 5.62
CA GLU A 80 9.88 -5.03 6.67
C GLU A 80 10.49 -3.76 6.06
N PHE A 81 11.27 -3.89 4.99
CA PHE A 81 11.85 -2.76 4.27
C PHE A 81 10.76 -1.80 3.75
N TYR A 82 9.74 -2.34 3.08
CA TYR A 82 8.64 -1.52 2.57
C TYR A 82 7.81 -0.90 3.70
N MET A 83 7.60 -1.62 4.80
CA MET A 83 6.90 -1.08 5.96
C MET A 83 7.61 0.14 6.55
N LYS A 84 8.95 0.12 6.64
CA LYS A 84 9.74 1.28 7.09
C LYS A 84 9.56 2.49 6.18
N ILE A 85 9.48 2.29 4.86
CA ILE A 85 9.23 3.37 3.89
C ILE A 85 7.81 3.93 4.08
N ILE A 86 6.81 3.06 4.23
CA ILE A 86 5.41 3.44 4.43
C ILE A 86 5.25 4.32 5.67
N ILE A 87 5.77 3.87 6.82
CA ILE A 87 5.70 4.62 8.09
C ILE A 87 6.33 6.02 7.91
N LYS A 88 7.47 6.09 7.22
CA LYS A 88 8.15 7.37 6.94
C LYS A 88 7.28 8.28 6.08
N TYR A 89 6.64 7.74 5.04
CA TYR A 89 5.80 8.52 4.14
C TYR A 89 4.50 9.00 4.78
N PHE A 90 3.85 8.19 5.62
CA PHE A 90 2.72 8.66 6.43
C PHE A 90 3.12 9.85 7.32
N LYS A 91 4.19 9.70 8.12
CA LYS A 91 4.68 10.78 9.00
C LYS A 91 5.04 12.05 8.22
N ASN A 92 5.75 11.91 7.11
CA ASN A 92 6.14 13.04 6.27
C ASN A 92 4.92 13.74 5.64
N SER A 93 3.88 12.99 5.27
CA SER A 93 2.66 13.55 4.68
C SER A 93 1.93 14.44 5.68
N VAL A 94 1.70 13.94 6.90
CA VAL A 94 1.06 14.72 7.98
C VAL A 94 1.87 15.98 8.28
N LYS A 95 3.19 15.83 8.46
CA LYS A 95 4.06 16.97 8.76
C LYS A 95 4.03 18.03 7.65
N LEU A 96 4.16 17.62 6.40
CA LEU A 96 4.14 18.55 5.27
C LEU A 96 2.80 19.30 5.19
N ILE A 97 1.67 18.59 5.38
CA ILE A 97 0.35 19.23 5.37
C ILE A 97 0.20 20.20 6.54
N GLN A 98 0.59 19.80 7.74
CA GLN A 98 0.49 20.62 8.94
C GLN A 98 1.34 21.90 8.85
N ASP A 99 2.56 21.80 8.32
CA ASP A 99 3.49 22.93 8.21
C ASP A 99 3.26 23.80 6.97
N SER A 100 2.40 23.36 6.04
CA SER A 100 2.32 23.96 4.70
C SER A 100 1.63 25.31 4.63
N GLY A 101 0.65 25.58 5.50
CA GLY A 101 -0.33 26.62 5.20
C GLY A 101 -0.90 26.42 3.80
N ASN A 102 -1.09 27.49 3.01
CA ASN A 102 -1.54 27.39 1.62
C ASN A 102 -0.42 27.07 0.60
N ASN A 103 0.74 26.56 1.03
CA ASN A 103 1.85 26.22 0.14
C ASN A 103 1.56 24.94 -0.65
N ASN A 104 1.16 25.11 -1.91
CA ASN A 104 0.74 24.00 -2.74
C ASN A 104 1.86 23.02 -3.15
N ILE A 105 3.14 23.44 -3.15
CA ILE A 105 4.24 22.49 -3.41
C ILE A 105 4.30 21.43 -2.30
N GLN A 106 4.12 21.85 -1.05
CA GLN A 106 4.14 20.94 0.09
C GLN A 106 2.90 20.04 0.12
N TRP A 107 1.71 20.57 -0.21
CA TRP A 107 0.51 19.75 -0.36
C TRP A 107 0.66 18.68 -1.44
N HIS A 108 1.13 19.04 -2.64
CA HIS A 108 1.38 18.05 -3.69
C HIS A 108 2.39 16.99 -3.23
N ALA A 109 3.50 17.39 -2.61
CA ALA A 109 4.52 16.47 -2.14
C ALA A 109 3.96 15.48 -1.09
N ALA A 110 3.15 15.96 -0.15
CA ALA A 110 2.48 15.12 0.84
C ALA A 110 1.54 14.11 0.17
N ILE A 111 0.71 14.56 -0.76
CA ILE A 111 -0.23 13.69 -1.47
C ILE A 111 0.52 12.64 -2.32
N ARG A 112 1.66 12.98 -2.93
CA ARG A 112 2.51 11.98 -3.63
C ARG A 112 3.05 10.91 -2.69
N TYR A 113 3.42 11.28 -1.47
CA TYR A 113 3.82 10.29 -0.47
C TYR A 113 2.67 9.34 -0.12
N LEU A 114 1.45 9.84 0.06
CA LEU A 114 0.27 9.01 0.30
C LEU A 114 -0.05 8.08 -0.89
N GLN A 115 0.05 8.58 -2.13
CA GLN A 115 -0.09 7.76 -3.34
C GLN A 115 0.96 6.64 -3.36
N THR A 116 2.21 6.98 -3.07
CA THR A 116 3.31 5.98 -3.02
C THR A 116 3.05 4.92 -1.95
N VAL A 117 2.44 5.30 -0.82
CA VAL A 117 2.06 4.34 0.21
C VAL A 117 1.03 3.33 -0.30
N GLU A 118 0.03 3.76 -1.08
CA GLU A 118 -0.93 2.83 -1.71
C GLU A 118 -0.24 1.90 -2.72
N ASP A 119 0.71 2.41 -3.50
CA ASP A 119 1.46 1.60 -4.47
C ASP A 119 2.37 0.55 -3.80
N LEU A 120 2.79 0.79 -2.56
CA LEU A 120 3.63 -0.12 -1.80
C LEU A 120 2.85 -1.20 -1.05
N LEU A 121 1.55 -1.03 -0.83
CA LEU A 121 0.71 -1.98 -0.11
C LEU A 121 0.81 -3.44 -0.65
N PRO A 122 0.79 -3.69 -1.97
CA PRO A 122 0.91 -5.05 -2.50
C PRO A 122 2.26 -5.72 -2.19
N ARG A 123 3.26 -4.96 -1.74
CA ARG A 123 4.60 -5.46 -1.39
C ARG A 123 4.70 -5.96 0.06
N LEU A 124 3.68 -5.73 0.90
CA LEU A 124 3.64 -6.25 2.25
C LEU A 124 3.18 -7.71 2.24
N SER A 125 4.09 -8.67 2.45
CA SER A 125 3.75 -10.10 2.52
C SER A 125 3.26 -10.52 3.90
N GLU A 126 3.76 -9.87 4.95
CA GLU A 126 3.47 -10.29 6.32
C GLU A 126 2.14 -9.74 6.82
N ARG A 127 1.40 -10.63 7.48
CA ARG A 127 0.14 -10.33 8.15
C ARG A 127 0.30 -9.15 9.12
N SER A 128 1.26 -9.22 10.04
CA SER A 128 1.50 -8.18 11.06
C SER A 128 1.83 -6.81 10.44
N HIS A 129 2.59 -6.76 9.34
CA HIS A 129 2.90 -5.51 8.65
C HIS A 129 1.66 -4.88 8.01
N ARG A 130 0.75 -5.70 7.48
CA ARG A 130 -0.54 -5.26 6.95
C ARG A 130 -1.44 -4.67 8.04
N GLU A 131 -1.47 -5.29 9.22
CA GLU A 131 -2.17 -4.79 10.41
C GLU A 131 -1.68 -3.39 10.82
N ILE A 132 -0.35 -3.21 10.87
CA ILE A 132 0.27 -1.91 11.18
C ILE A 132 -0.08 -0.89 10.09
N TYR A 133 0.01 -1.28 8.81
CA TYR A 133 -0.35 -0.42 7.68
C TYR A 133 -1.77 0.16 7.82
N ILE A 134 -2.77 -0.69 8.11
CA ILE A 134 -4.16 -0.24 8.20
C ILE A 134 -4.34 0.74 9.36
N THR A 135 -3.72 0.44 10.50
CA THR A 135 -3.77 1.31 11.69
C THR A 135 -3.16 2.68 11.39
N ASP A 136 -1.97 2.70 10.80
CA ASP A 136 -1.28 3.95 10.42
C ASP A 136 -2.03 4.70 9.32
N TYR A 137 -2.66 4.00 8.36
CA TYR A 137 -3.49 4.59 7.32
C TYR A 137 -4.65 5.38 7.93
N VAL A 138 -5.43 4.74 8.82
CA VAL A 138 -6.60 5.35 9.46
C VAL A 138 -6.19 6.55 10.33
N ASN A 139 -5.16 6.38 11.16
CA ASN A 139 -4.63 7.48 11.99
C ASN A 139 -4.15 8.66 11.16
N THR A 140 -3.45 8.39 10.05
CA THR A 140 -2.96 9.43 9.14
C THR A 140 -4.12 10.16 8.47
N ALA A 141 -5.12 9.42 7.98
CA ALA A 141 -6.31 10.00 7.36
C ALA A 141 -7.06 10.93 8.31
N TYR A 142 -7.29 10.53 9.57
CA TYR A 142 -7.96 11.39 10.53
C TYR A 142 -7.13 12.61 10.93
N SER A 143 -5.81 12.45 11.06
CA SER A 143 -4.92 13.58 11.30
C SER A 143 -5.02 14.62 10.18
N ILE A 144 -5.04 14.18 8.92
CA ILE A 144 -5.18 15.07 7.77
C ILE A 144 -6.59 15.67 7.68
N SER A 145 -7.64 14.87 7.93
CA SER A 145 -9.02 15.36 7.96
C SER A 145 -9.17 16.51 8.95
N HIS A 146 -8.64 16.37 10.17
CA HIS A 146 -8.68 17.44 11.16
C HIS A 146 -7.96 18.71 10.70
N ILE A 147 -6.87 18.59 9.92
CA ILE A 147 -6.21 19.76 9.34
C ILE A 147 -7.10 20.42 8.28
N ILE A 148 -7.71 19.63 7.40
CA ILE A 148 -8.64 20.13 6.37
C ILE A 148 -9.85 20.81 7.01
N ASP A 149 -10.40 20.25 8.07
CA ASP A 149 -11.54 20.82 8.80
C ASP A 149 -11.22 22.15 9.49
N SER A 150 -9.93 22.47 9.65
CA SER A 150 -9.49 23.78 10.18
C SER A 150 -9.29 24.86 9.10
N ILE A 151 -9.42 24.50 7.82
CA ILE A 151 -9.34 25.46 6.70
C ILE A 151 -10.67 26.22 6.62
N ASP A 152 -10.59 27.55 6.61
CA ASP A 152 -11.74 28.46 6.63
C ASP A 152 -12.49 28.59 5.29
N SER A 153 -11.80 28.37 4.18
CA SER A 153 -12.37 28.50 2.83
C SER A 153 -11.67 27.63 1.81
N PHE A 154 -12.43 27.06 0.86
CA PHE A 154 -11.86 26.30 -0.26
C PHE A 154 -10.87 27.13 -1.11
N LYS A 155 -10.99 28.46 -1.03
CA LYS A 155 -10.09 29.41 -1.70
C LYS A 155 -8.62 29.24 -1.27
N PHE A 156 -8.39 28.68 -0.08
CA PHE A 156 -7.07 28.30 0.41
C PHE A 156 -6.25 27.51 -0.61
N PHE A 157 -6.89 26.59 -1.34
CA PHE A 157 -6.24 25.68 -2.28
C PHE A 157 -5.76 26.36 -3.58
N TYR A 158 -6.10 27.63 -3.81
CA TYR A 158 -5.48 28.42 -4.88
C TYR A 158 -4.03 28.83 -4.56
N GLY A 159 -3.58 28.68 -3.31
CA GLY A 159 -2.19 28.94 -2.89
C GLY A 159 -1.75 30.39 -2.98
N ILE A 160 -2.71 31.31 -2.96
CA ILE A 160 -2.50 32.75 -3.01
C ILE A 160 -2.72 33.33 -1.62
N ALA A 161 -1.80 34.18 -1.15
CA ALA A 161 -1.95 34.87 0.12
C ALA A 161 -3.17 35.81 0.12
N ASN A 162 -3.79 36.02 1.28
CA ASN A 162 -4.98 36.87 1.44
C ASN A 162 -6.16 36.46 0.54
N TYR A 163 -6.31 35.15 0.28
CA TYR A 163 -7.33 34.59 -0.61
C TYR A 163 -8.77 34.97 -0.23
N ASN A 164 -9.03 35.25 1.05
CA ASN A 164 -10.36 35.66 1.53
C ASN A 164 -10.86 36.98 0.92
N ASN A 165 -9.95 37.86 0.50
CA ASN A 165 -10.29 39.17 -0.06
C ASN A 165 -10.39 39.17 -1.59
N LYS A 166 -10.27 38.00 -2.24
CA LYS A 166 -10.26 37.86 -3.69
C LYS A 166 -11.49 37.09 -4.18
N THR A 167 -11.94 37.41 -5.39
CA THR A 167 -12.98 36.61 -6.05
C THR A 167 -12.40 35.28 -6.53
N GLU A 168 -13.26 34.30 -6.77
CA GLU A 168 -12.83 32.99 -7.27
C GLU A 168 -12.15 33.09 -8.63
N MET A 169 -12.69 33.93 -9.52
CA MET A 169 -12.13 34.13 -10.85
C MET A 169 -10.75 34.80 -10.78
N ASP A 170 -10.56 35.79 -9.91
CA ASP A 170 -9.25 36.43 -9.70
C ASP A 170 -8.21 35.42 -9.23
N LEU A 171 -8.57 34.59 -8.25
CA LEU A 171 -7.71 33.52 -7.72
C LEU A 171 -7.37 32.48 -8.79
N TYR A 172 -8.37 32.07 -9.59
CA TYR A 172 -8.17 31.12 -10.67
C TYR A 172 -7.21 31.67 -11.73
N GLU A 173 -7.38 32.92 -12.13
CA GLU A 173 -6.51 33.54 -13.12
C GLU A 173 -5.09 33.77 -12.60
N GLU A 174 -4.95 34.30 -11.40
CA GLU A 174 -3.66 34.56 -10.77
C GLU A 174 -2.86 33.28 -10.57
N SER A 175 -3.51 32.18 -10.17
CA SER A 175 -2.87 30.87 -9.97
C SER A 175 -2.57 30.10 -11.26
N THR A 176 -2.98 30.61 -12.43
CA THR A 176 -2.76 29.93 -13.72
C THR A 176 -1.28 30.06 -14.15
N PRO A 177 -0.62 28.97 -14.58
CA PRO A 177 0.84 28.91 -14.77
C PRO A 177 1.46 29.97 -15.69
N ALA A 178 0.70 30.55 -16.63
CA ALA A 178 1.17 31.64 -17.47
C ALA A 178 1.56 32.91 -16.69
N LYS A 179 0.98 33.14 -15.50
CA LYS A 179 1.27 34.31 -14.66
C LYS A 179 2.40 34.10 -13.65
N LEU A 180 2.73 32.85 -13.28
CA LEU A 180 3.60 32.57 -12.12
C LEU A 180 4.78 31.62 -12.35
N GLY A 181 4.98 31.08 -13.56
CA GLY A 181 6.12 30.18 -13.87
C GLY A 181 6.14 28.87 -13.08
N SER A 182 5.20 28.68 -12.16
CA SER A 182 4.93 27.51 -11.33
C SER A 182 3.43 27.51 -11.02
N CYS A 183 2.78 26.33 -11.02
CA CYS A 183 1.36 26.23 -10.67
C CYS A 183 1.19 26.54 -9.18
N SER A 184 0.69 27.74 -8.88
CA SER A 184 0.51 28.19 -7.51
C SER A 184 -0.67 27.53 -6.83
N ARG A 185 -1.65 27.02 -7.59
CA ARG A 185 -2.80 26.23 -7.11
C ARG A 185 -2.50 24.74 -6.99
N ILE A 186 -3.24 24.05 -6.13
CA ILE A 186 -3.20 22.59 -6.06
C ILE A 186 -3.93 21.97 -7.25
N ASP A 187 -3.47 20.82 -7.72
CA ASP A 187 -4.16 20.06 -8.76
C ASP A 187 -5.48 19.47 -8.19
N PRO A 188 -6.64 19.72 -8.83
CA PRO A 188 -7.91 19.10 -8.42
C PRO A 188 -7.84 17.57 -8.29
N ALA A 189 -7.06 16.88 -9.15
CA ALA A 189 -6.92 15.43 -9.08
C ALA A 189 -6.18 14.98 -7.81
N PHE A 190 -5.24 15.79 -7.31
CA PHE A 190 -4.52 15.53 -6.08
C PHE A 190 -5.44 15.65 -4.86
N LEU A 191 -6.28 16.69 -4.83
CA LEU A 191 -7.27 16.84 -3.77
C LEU A 191 -8.37 15.78 -3.82
N LEU A 192 -8.78 15.37 -5.02
CA LEU A 192 -9.72 14.25 -5.19
C LEU A 192 -9.15 12.95 -4.60
N PHE A 193 -7.87 12.66 -4.90
CA PHE A 193 -7.19 11.53 -4.26
C PHE A 193 -7.19 11.66 -2.74
N LEU A 194 -6.88 12.85 -2.20
CA LEU A 194 -6.82 13.04 -0.75
C LEU A 194 -8.17 12.84 -0.06
N ALA A 195 -9.24 13.37 -0.65
CA ALA A 195 -10.59 13.16 -0.14
C ALA A 195 -10.99 11.69 -0.18
N ALA A 196 -10.67 10.98 -1.27
CA ALA A 196 -10.93 9.55 -1.40
C ALA A 196 -10.09 8.72 -0.41
N PHE A 197 -8.86 9.15 -0.12
CA PHE A 197 -8.01 8.53 0.91
C PHE A 197 -8.65 8.60 2.30
N ILE A 198 -9.22 9.76 2.66
CA ILE A 198 -9.93 9.99 3.94
C ILE A 198 -11.23 9.19 4.00
N GLU A 199 -12.02 9.23 2.92
CA GLU A 199 -13.28 8.49 2.82
C GLU A 199 -13.04 6.98 2.98
N LYS A 200 -11.96 6.45 2.38
CA LYS A 200 -11.55 5.05 2.53
C LYS A 200 -11.21 4.71 3.99
N ALA A 201 -10.56 5.60 4.73
CA ALA A 201 -10.32 5.37 6.16
C ALA A 201 -11.62 5.28 6.96
N GLY A 202 -12.59 6.16 6.70
CA GLY A 202 -13.90 6.11 7.34
C GLY A 202 -14.64 4.80 7.09
N ARG A 203 -14.55 4.25 5.87
CA ARG A 203 -15.12 2.94 5.52
C ARG A 203 -14.42 1.79 6.23
N ILE A 204 -13.09 1.83 6.30
CA ILE A 204 -12.30 0.86 7.06
C ILE A 204 -12.75 0.85 8.52
N GLU A 205 -12.79 2.02 9.19
CA GLU A 205 -13.20 2.10 10.60
C GLU A 205 -14.64 1.59 10.80
N TYR A 206 -15.60 2.05 9.97
CA TYR A 206 -17.00 1.62 10.06
C TYR A 206 -17.15 0.11 9.92
N SER A 207 -16.46 -0.50 8.96
CA SER A 207 -16.51 -1.94 8.69
C SER A 207 -15.94 -2.81 9.84
N ASN A 208 -15.10 -2.22 10.67
CA ASN A 208 -14.46 -2.87 11.81
C ASN A 208 -15.26 -2.72 13.12
N ARG A 209 -16.27 -1.84 13.18
CA ARG A 209 -17.12 -1.69 14.38
C ARG A 209 -17.90 -2.99 14.63
N GLY A 210 -17.61 -3.63 15.76
CA GLY A 210 -18.30 -4.86 16.22
C GLY A 210 -17.68 -6.17 15.76
N LYS A 211 -16.59 -6.17 14.99
CA LYS A 211 -15.83 -7.38 14.64
C LYS A 211 -14.62 -7.50 15.56
N GLY A 212 -14.77 -8.25 16.65
CA GLY A 212 -13.63 -8.71 17.44
C GLY A 212 -12.72 -9.57 16.58
N ASP A 213 -11.46 -9.14 16.46
CA ASP A 213 -10.33 -9.93 16.01
C ASP A 213 -10.29 -10.31 14.51
N SER A 214 -10.16 -9.32 13.63
CA SER A 214 -8.89 -9.05 12.93
C SER A 214 -9.10 -8.06 11.77
N LEU A 215 -8.33 -6.98 11.75
CA LEU A 215 -8.36 -5.97 10.67
C LEU A 215 -7.96 -6.54 9.30
N ILE A 216 -7.45 -7.78 9.23
CA ILE A 216 -6.77 -8.30 8.04
C ILE A 216 -7.70 -8.97 7.06
N ASP A 217 -8.79 -9.58 7.53
CA ASP A 217 -9.84 -10.05 6.62
C ASP A 217 -10.47 -8.86 5.86
N SER A 218 -10.29 -7.63 6.35
CA SER A 218 -10.68 -6.39 5.66
C SER A 218 -9.75 -6.02 4.50
N MET A 219 -8.50 -6.47 4.44
CA MET A 219 -7.61 -6.13 3.31
C MET A 219 -7.95 -6.87 2.01
N ASP A 220 -8.58 -8.03 2.10
CA ASP A 220 -9.11 -8.76 0.94
C ASP A 220 -10.53 -8.31 0.56
N THR A 221 -11.13 -7.40 1.33
CA THR A 221 -12.41 -6.80 0.99
C THR A 221 -12.28 -5.83 -0.18
N GLU A 222 -13.41 -5.63 -0.86
CA GLU A 222 -13.59 -4.73 -1.99
C GLU A 222 -13.10 -3.29 -1.73
N TYR A 223 -13.02 -2.87 -0.46
CA TYR A 223 -12.61 -1.53 -0.03
C TYR A 223 -11.15 -1.18 -0.36
N PHE A 224 -10.23 -2.16 -0.34
CA PHE A 224 -8.87 -1.96 -0.82
C PHE A 224 -8.70 -2.28 -2.31
N LYS A 225 -9.71 -2.89 -2.94
CA LYS A 225 -9.69 -3.23 -4.36
C LYS A 225 -10.06 -2.06 -5.25
N LYS A 226 -10.89 -1.10 -4.80
CA LYS A 226 -11.11 0.16 -5.52
C LYS A 226 -9.89 1.06 -5.29
N PRO A 227 -9.03 1.28 -6.30
CA PRO A 227 -7.97 2.25 -6.23
C PRO A 227 -8.55 3.62 -5.91
N THR A 228 -7.86 4.41 -5.09
CA THR A 228 -8.30 5.77 -4.72
C THR A 228 -8.47 6.68 -5.94
N LYS A 229 -7.71 6.42 -7.02
CA LYS A 229 -7.83 7.07 -8.33
C LYS A 229 -9.17 6.83 -9.06
N ASP A 230 -9.94 5.83 -8.67
CA ASP A 230 -11.21 5.46 -9.31
C ASP A 230 -12.43 6.10 -8.61
N TYR A 231 -12.20 6.92 -7.56
CA TYR A 231 -13.26 7.69 -6.90
C TYR A 231 -13.65 8.90 -7.73
N ARG A 232 -14.96 9.12 -7.85
CA ARG A 232 -15.53 10.35 -8.44
C ARG A 232 -15.85 11.36 -7.34
N THR A 233 -15.94 12.63 -7.69
CA THR A 233 -16.30 13.71 -6.75
C THR A 233 -17.64 13.46 -6.06
N ASP A 234 -18.58 12.79 -6.75
CA ASP A 234 -19.90 12.42 -6.23
C ASP A 234 -19.85 11.26 -5.21
N ASP A 235 -18.78 10.45 -5.21
CA ASP A 235 -18.59 9.33 -4.28
C ASP A 235 -18.07 9.77 -2.90
N LEU A 236 -17.58 11.01 -2.80
CA LEU A 236 -17.03 11.57 -1.57
C LEU A 236 -18.21 11.98 -0.67
N PHE A 237 -18.27 11.57 0.59
CA PHE A 237 -19.27 12.09 1.54
C PHE A 237 -18.62 13.05 2.52
N SER A 238 -17.36 12.80 2.85
CA SER A 238 -16.47 13.67 3.62
C SER A 238 -15.78 14.73 2.74
N CYS A 239 -15.20 15.77 3.37
CA CYS A 239 -14.40 16.85 2.72
C CYS A 239 -15.16 17.82 1.78
N VAL A 240 -16.24 18.46 2.28
CA VAL A 240 -17.03 19.47 1.52
C VAL A 240 -16.17 20.55 0.89
N ILE A 241 -15.20 21.08 1.63
CA ILE A 241 -14.30 22.14 1.16
C ILE A 241 -13.48 21.76 -0.09
N ILE A 242 -13.13 20.47 -0.23
CA ILE A 242 -12.44 19.96 -1.42
C ILE A 242 -13.40 19.90 -2.62
N LYS A 243 -14.66 19.48 -2.39
CA LYS A 243 -15.68 19.45 -3.45
C LYS A 243 -15.97 20.85 -3.98
N ASP A 244 -16.08 21.82 -3.07
CA ASP A 244 -16.34 23.22 -3.43
C ASP A 244 -15.19 23.79 -4.24
N TYR A 245 -13.94 23.47 -3.87
CA TYR A 245 -12.77 23.81 -4.69
C TYR A 245 -12.85 23.23 -6.10
N ILE A 246 -13.13 21.94 -6.24
CA ILE A 246 -13.19 21.26 -7.55
C ILE A 246 -14.29 21.88 -8.42
N ARG A 247 -15.48 22.13 -7.85
CA ARG A 247 -16.59 22.78 -8.56
C ARG A 247 -16.26 24.20 -9.00
N SER A 248 -15.66 24.99 -8.11
CA SER A 248 -15.20 26.35 -8.43
C SER A 248 -14.17 26.34 -9.56
N TYR A 249 -13.21 25.41 -9.51
CA TYR A 249 -12.20 25.23 -10.56
C TYR A 249 -12.81 24.90 -11.92
N GLU A 250 -13.75 23.95 -11.96
CA GLU A 250 -14.45 23.56 -13.20
C GLU A 250 -15.27 24.73 -13.75
N GLY A 251 -16.03 25.41 -12.90
CA GLY A 251 -16.80 26.59 -13.31
C GLY A 251 -15.92 27.71 -13.88
N CYS A 252 -14.79 28.02 -13.23
CA CYS A 252 -13.85 29.03 -13.74
C CYS A 252 -13.16 28.60 -15.04
N ARG A 253 -12.88 27.31 -15.21
CA ARG A 253 -12.31 26.76 -16.44
C ARG A 253 -13.29 26.88 -17.60
N ASP A 254 -14.55 26.55 -17.38
CA ASP A 254 -15.58 26.49 -18.43
C ASP A 254 -16.07 27.89 -18.84
N LEU A 255 -15.89 28.90 -17.97
CA LEU A 255 -16.15 30.32 -18.28
C LEU A 255 -15.03 30.99 -19.11
N LYS A 256 -13.84 30.38 -19.23
CA LYS A 256 -12.83 30.88 -20.16
C LYS A 256 -13.24 30.50 -21.58
N PRO A 257 -13.33 31.46 -22.53
CA PRO A 257 -13.45 31.11 -23.93
C PRO A 257 -12.25 30.21 -24.28
N HIS A 258 -12.49 29.11 -25.00
CA HIS A 258 -11.42 28.36 -25.64
C HIS A 258 -10.70 29.31 -26.62
N ALA A 259 -9.64 29.95 -26.14
CA ALA A 259 -8.74 30.78 -26.92
C ALA A 259 -7.74 29.90 -27.66
#